data_AF-A0ABD3W9L9-F1
#
_entry.id   AF-A0ABD3W9L9-F1
#
_cell.length_a   1.000
_cell.length_b   1.000
_cell.length_c   1.000
_cell.angle_alpha   90.00
_cell.angle_beta   90.00
_cell.angle_gamma   90.00
#
_symmetry.space_group_name_H-M   'P 1'
#
loop_
_entity.id
_entity.type
_entity.pdbx_description
1 polymer ?
#
loop_
_entity_poly.entity_id
_entity_poly.type
_entity_poly.pdbx_seq_one_letter_code
_entity_poly.pdbx_strand_id
1 'polypeptide(L)'
;MAFFIFFKLLLISTVAELAYSCRPESSCQQIYKNSVARVSGEYQLCTPTRINIDVFCDFYDGYGYTYVSSESLGVLQTLSGLYTNKTNVVVRHRHTNGTQRGVEIAPLSEFTNTYPLSVQLSHADGFKTPLNAAMQPYIYIGFLPESYAKSTTKQGYQVGGVDYTFTNCDSNPNSYLALFTNPSNGPLNDYYTRCCMSDLVSAWITKATVTPLPHYLPKKYFYDFEMHMGGCGGYVSTGSFPTVTGAAVGFKFVA
;
A
#
# COMPACT_ATOMS: atom_id res chain seq x y z
N MET A 1 -50.96 -14.54 60.01
CA MET A 1 -49.66 -14.17 60.62
C MET A 1 -48.58 -14.53 59.61
N ALA A 2 -47.91 -13.53 59.05
CA ALA A 2 -47.10 -13.63 57.83
C ALA A 2 -45.72 -14.25 58.09
N PHE A 3 -45.30 -15.15 57.21
CA PHE A 3 -43.94 -15.67 57.10
C PHE A 3 -43.08 -14.67 56.32
N PHE A 4 -42.04 -14.12 56.95
CA PHE A 4 -40.99 -13.36 56.26
C PHE A 4 -39.85 -14.31 55.88
N ILE A 5 -39.72 -14.59 54.57
CA ILE A 5 -38.51 -15.18 53.99
C ILE A 5 -37.71 -14.02 53.38
N PHE A 6 -36.56 -13.71 53.98
CA PHE A 6 -35.58 -12.79 53.40
C PHE A 6 -34.83 -13.50 52.27
N PHE A 7 -35.22 -13.26 51.02
CA PHE A 7 -34.43 -13.64 49.86
C PHE A 7 -33.40 -12.53 49.59
N LYS A 8 -32.11 -12.83 49.81
CA LYS A 8 -31.01 -11.98 49.32
C LYS A 8 -31.01 -12.02 47.79
N LEU A 9 -31.52 -10.97 47.14
CA LEU A 9 -31.20 -10.72 45.74
C LEU A 9 -29.75 -10.23 45.67
N LEU A 10 -28.84 -11.12 45.26
CA LEU A 10 -27.58 -10.71 44.65
C LEU A 10 -27.92 -10.03 43.31
N LEU A 11 -27.84 -8.70 43.27
CA LEU A 11 -27.65 -7.95 42.04
C LEU A 11 -26.27 -8.29 41.49
N ILE A 12 -26.19 -9.34 40.67
CA ILE A 12 -25.12 -9.47 39.69
C ILE A 12 -25.50 -8.54 38.55
N SER A 13 -25.14 -7.26 38.68
CA SER A 13 -25.06 -6.39 37.52
C SER A 13 -23.95 -6.96 36.64
N THR A 14 -24.33 -7.76 35.65
CA THR A 14 -23.46 -8.11 34.54
C THR A 14 -23.03 -6.79 33.91
N VAL A 15 -21.78 -6.42 34.15
CA VAL A 15 -21.09 -5.44 33.31
C VAL A 15 -21.13 -6.07 31.93
N ALA A 16 -22.05 -5.62 31.08
CA ALA A 16 -21.97 -5.87 29.66
C ALA A 16 -20.70 -5.16 29.21
N GLU A 17 -19.57 -5.87 29.24
CA GLU A 17 -18.44 -5.52 28.39
C GLU A 17 -19.03 -5.37 26.99
N LEU A 18 -19.06 -4.14 26.48
CA LEU A 18 -19.12 -3.92 25.05
C LEU A 18 -17.86 -4.55 24.46
N ALA A 19 -17.90 -5.87 24.27
CA ALA A 19 -17.02 -6.53 23.34
C ALA A 19 -17.35 -5.90 21.99
N TYR A 20 -16.52 -4.95 21.56
CA TYR A 20 -16.47 -4.49 20.18
C TYR A 20 -16.28 -5.75 19.33
N SER A 21 -17.38 -6.31 18.83
CA SER A 21 -17.37 -7.50 18.01
C SER A 21 -16.80 -7.10 16.66
N CYS A 22 -15.50 -7.29 16.51
CA CYS A 22 -14.81 -7.26 15.24
C CYS A 22 -15.55 -8.16 14.23
N ARG A 23 -15.64 -7.77 12.95
CA ARG A 23 -16.25 -8.63 11.92
C ARG A 23 -15.45 -9.93 11.75
N PRO A 24 -16.06 -11.05 11.33
CA PRO A 24 -15.34 -12.32 11.26
C PRO A 24 -14.32 -12.38 10.12
N GLU A 25 -14.47 -11.59 9.06
CA GLU A 25 -13.55 -11.63 7.92
C GLU A 25 -12.23 -10.93 8.23
N SER A 26 -11.13 -11.64 7.99
CA SER A 26 -9.77 -11.18 8.25
C SER A 26 -9.04 -10.71 7.00
N SER A 27 -9.58 -10.98 5.80
CA SER A 27 -8.97 -10.61 4.52
C SER A 27 -9.99 -10.48 3.38
N CYS A 28 -9.64 -9.71 2.35
CA CYS A 28 -10.39 -9.67 1.10
C CYS A 28 -10.44 -11.05 0.40
N GLN A 29 -9.40 -11.88 0.56
CA GLN A 29 -9.39 -13.26 0.05
C GLN A 29 -10.49 -14.12 0.70
N GLN A 30 -10.71 -13.97 2.01
CA GLN A 30 -11.78 -14.67 2.72
C GLN A 30 -13.16 -14.21 2.23
N ILE A 31 -13.35 -12.90 2.05
CA ILE A 31 -14.57 -12.34 1.46
C ILE A 31 -14.80 -12.90 0.05
N TYR A 32 -13.76 -12.96 -0.78
CA TYR A 32 -13.82 -13.51 -2.12
C TYR A 32 -14.33 -14.96 -2.15
N LYS A 33 -13.83 -15.79 -1.22
CA LYS A 33 -14.21 -17.21 -1.10
C LYS A 33 -15.63 -17.40 -0.60
N ASN A 34 -16.08 -16.54 0.31
CA ASN A 34 -17.37 -16.68 0.98
C ASN A 34 -18.52 -16.01 0.20
N SER A 35 -18.22 -15.03 -0.65
CA SER A 35 -19.22 -14.30 -1.42
C SER A 35 -19.49 -14.96 -2.77
N VAL A 36 -20.74 -15.33 -3.02
CA VAL A 36 -21.19 -15.83 -4.34
C VAL A 36 -21.09 -14.73 -5.40
N ALA A 37 -21.40 -13.48 -5.03
CA ALA A 37 -21.47 -12.35 -5.97
C ALA A 37 -20.12 -11.67 -6.23
N ARG A 38 -19.12 -11.84 -5.35
CA ARG A 38 -17.75 -11.33 -5.50
C ARG A 38 -17.69 -9.87 -5.98
N VAL A 39 -18.47 -9.01 -5.31
CA VAL A 39 -18.61 -7.59 -5.69
C VAL A 39 -17.44 -6.77 -5.16
N SER A 40 -16.71 -6.07 -6.04
CA SER A 40 -15.69 -5.12 -5.63
C SER A 40 -16.31 -3.96 -4.85
N GLY A 41 -15.63 -3.49 -3.79
CA GLY A 41 -16.15 -2.40 -2.98
C GLY A 41 -15.42 -2.22 -1.65
N GLU A 42 -15.98 -1.34 -0.82
CA GLU A 42 -15.49 -1.10 0.54
C GLU A 42 -15.99 -2.18 1.50
N TYR A 43 -15.07 -2.69 2.32
CA TYR A 43 -15.33 -3.69 3.34
C TYR A 43 -14.60 -3.33 4.63
N GLN A 44 -15.05 -3.92 5.73
CA GLN A 44 -14.33 -3.90 7.00
C GLN A 44 -13.73 -5.26 7.27
N LEU A 45 -12.43 -5.29 7.56
CA LEU A 45 -11.72 -6.48 8.00
C LEU A 45 -11.38 -6.38 9.48
N CYS A 46 -11.27 -7.53 10.12
CA CYS A 46 -10.74 -7.63 11.47
C CYS A 46 -9.27 -8.05 11.46
N THR A 47 -8.41 -7.22 12.05
CA THR A 47 -6.99 -7.56 12.23
C THR A 47 -6.82 -8.65 13.30
N PRO A 48 -5.66 -9.33 13.36
CA PRO A 48 -5.34 -10.25 14.46
C PRO A 48 -5.40 -9.60 15.86
N THR A 49 -5.20 -8.28 15.93
CA THR A 49 -5.31 -7.48 17.15
C THR A 49 -6.73 -7.02 17.48
N ARG A 50 -7.74 -7.54 16.77
CA ARG A 50 -9.16 -7.21 16.92
C ARG A 50 -9.50 -5.73 16.66
N ILE A 51 -8.79 -5.13 15.72
CA ILE A 51 -9.08 -3.77 15.23
C ILE A 51 -9.79 -3.89 13.89
N ASN A 52 -10.88 -3.14 13.70
CA ASN A 52 -11.52 -3.04 12.40
C ASN A 52 -10.71 -2.08 11.51
N ILE A 53 -10.46 -2.51 10.28
CA ILE A 53 -9.84 -1.69 9.24
C ILE A 53 -10.78 -1.61 8.03
N ASP A 54 -10.86 -0.41 7.47
CA ASP A 54 -11.52 -0.12 6.21
C ASP A 54 -10.57 -0.44 5.05
N VAL A 55 -11.01 -1.34 4.19
CA VAL A 55 -10.31 -1.73 2.96
C VAL A 55 -11.23 -1.60 1.76
N PHE A 56 -10.64 -1.46 0.57
CA PHE A 56 -11.33 -1.71 -0.68
C PHE A 56 -10.86 -3.07 -1.20
N CYS A 57 -11.78 -4.00 -1.36
CA CYS A 57 -11.52 -5.29 -1.96
C CYS A 57 -11.85 -5.21 -3.45
N ASP A 58 -10.82 -5.29 -4.29
CA ASP A 58 -10.94 -5.18 -5.74
C ASP A 58 -10.86 -6.57 -6.37
N PHE A 59 -12.00 -7.13 -6.75
CA PHE A 59 -12.15 -8.52 -7.17
C PHE A 59 -12.11 -8.69 -8.69
N TYR A 60 -11.39 -9.72 -9.10
CA TYR A 60 -11.27 -10.20 -10.48
C TYR A 60 -11.52 -11.71 -10.52
N ASP A 61 -11.54 -12.32 -11.71
CA ASP A 61 -11.69 -13.77 -11.81
C ASP A 61 -10.42 -14.49 -11.34
N GLY A 62 -10.52 -15.29 -10.27
CA GLY A 62 -9.43 -16.05 -9.67
C GLY A 62 -8.46 -15.25 -8.77
N TYR A 63 -8.57 -13.92 -8.67
CA TYR A 63 -7.67 -13.09 -7.86
C TYR A 63 -8.32 -11.76 -7.43
N GLY A 64 -7.61 -10.98 -6.62
CA GLY A 64 -8.00 -9.61 -6.32
C GLY A 64 -6.89 -8.81 -5.64
N TYR A 65 -7.20 -7.56 -5.32
CA TYR A 65 -6.30 -6.67 -4.59
C TYR A 65 -6.98 -6.09 -3.35
N THR A 66 -6.23 -6.00 -2.27
CA THR A 66 -6.62 -5.29 -1.06
C THR A 66 -6.00 -3.90 -1.06
N TYR A 67 -6.81 -2.85 -0.99
CA TYR A 67 -6.34 -1.48 -0.74
C TYR A 67 -6.73 -1.06 0.68
N VAL A 68 -5.82 -0.45 1.42
CA VAL A 68 -6.08 0.01 2.79
C VAL A 68 -6.42 1.50 2.75
N SER A 69 -7.36 1.96 3.58
CA SER A 69 -7.63 3.40 3.70
C SER A 69 -6.54 4.12 4.50
N SER A 70 -6.39 5.44 4.33
CA SER A 70 -5.42 6.24 5.08
C SER A 70 -5.62 6.16 6.59
N GLU A 71 -6.87 6.17 7.06
CA GLU A 71 -7.19 6.05 8.48
C GLU A 71 -6.80 4.67 9.04
N SER A 72 -7.08 3.61 8.28
CA SER A 72 -6.76 2.24 8.70
C SER A 72 -5.26 1.95 8.69
N LEU A 73 -4.51 2.58 7.79
CA LEU A 73 -3.05 2.47 7.80
C LEU A 73 -2.46 3.01 9.11
N GLY A 74 -3.10 4.02 9.72
CA GLY A 74 -2.72 4.61 11.01
C GLY A 74 -2.81 3.68 12.22
N VAL A 75 -3.62 2.62 12.14
CA VAL A 75 -3.84 1.66 13.25
C VAL A 75 -3.30 0.27 12.95
N LEU A 76 -2.83 0.03 11.72
CA LEU A 76 -2.22 -1.23 11.33
C LEU A 76 -0.83 -1.38 11.96
N GLN A 77 -0.56 -2.58 12.46
CA GLN A 77 0.77 -2.96 12.95
C GLN A 77 1.58 -3.71 11.88
N THR A 78 0.90 -4.34 10.92
CA THR A 78 1.52 -5.13 9.87
C THR A 78 0.63 -5.16 8.64
N LEU A 79 1.25 -5.29 7.46
CA LEU A 79 0.56 -5.58 6.20
C LEU A 79 0.37 -7.10 5.99
N SER A 80 0.90 -7.92 6.90
CA SER A 80 0.76 -9.38 6.85
C SER A 80 -0.72 -9.76 6.88
N GLY A 81 -1.13 -10.65 5.98
CA GLY A 81 -2.53 -11.09 5.83
C GLY A 81 -3.35 -10.30 4.80
N LEU A 82 -2.85 -9.16 4.30
CA LEU A 82 -3.55 -8.39 3.26
C LEU A 82 -3.30 -8.90 1.83
N TYR A 83 -2.25 -9.70 1.63
CA TYR A 83 -1.86 -10.31 0.35
C TYR A 83 -1.26 -11.70 0.53
N THR A 84 -1.43 -12.54 -0.49
CA THR A 84 -0.80 -13.86 -0.59
C THR A 84 0.28 -13.90 -1.67
N ASN A 85 0.21 -13.02 -2.67
CA ASN A 85 1.23 -12.91 -3.71
C ASN A 85 2.15 -11.70 -3.43
N LYS A 86 3.43 -11.99 -3.16
CA LYS A 86 4.46 -10.98 -2.83
C LYS A 86 5.41 -10.65 -3.99
N THR A 87 5.13 -11.15 -5.19
CA THR A 87 6.03 -10.97 -6.35
C THR A 87 5.89 -9.59 -7.00
N ASN A 88 4.71 -8.99 -6.86
CA ASN A 88 4.36 -7.69 -7.41
C ASN A 88 3.29 -7.02 -6.54
N VAL A 89 3.08 -5.74 -6.78
CA VAL A 89 1.91 -4.99 -6.33
C VAL A 89 1.33 -4.21 -7.50
N VAL A 90 0.04 -3.89 -7.45
CA VAL A 90 -0.54 -2.90 -8.37
C VAL A 90 -0.44 -1.52 -7.73
N VAL A 91 0.07 -0.54 -8.47
CA VAL A 91 0.01 0.86 -8.07
C VAL A 91 -1.05 1.55 -8.91
N ARG A 92 -2.00 2.19 -8.24
CA ARG A 92 -3.07 2.96 -8.86
C ARG A 92 -2.88 4.43 -8.55
N HIS A 93 -2.98 5.31 -9.52
CA HIS A 93 -2.93 6.75 -9.29
C HIS A 93 -4.20 7.44 -9.77
N ARG A 94 -4.55 8.54 -9.11
CA ARG A 94 -5.76 9.31 -9.37
C ARG A 94 -5.43 10.65 -10.00
N HIS A 95 -6.10 10.96 -11.10
CA HIS A 95 -5.97 12.23 -11.80
C HIS A 95 -6.91 13.30 -11.24
N THR A 96 -6.62 14.57 -11.50
CA THR A 96 -7.46 15.72 -11.09
C THR A 96 -8.90 15.63 -11.60
N ASN A 97 -9.11 15.05 -12.79
CA ASN A 97 -10.44 14.79 -13.36
C ASN A 97 -11.15 13.56 -12.77
N GLY A 98 -10.56 12.91 -11.76
CA GLY A 98 -11.10 11.71 -11.12
C GLY A 98 -10.76 10.39 -11.81
N THR A 99 -10.15 10.40 -12.99
CA THR A 99 -9.72 9.18 -13.69
C THR A 99 -8.68 8.44 -12.86
N GLN A 100 -8.79 7.11 -12.81
CA GLN A 100 -7.81 6.27 -12.14
C GLN A 100 -7.10 5.40 -13.16
N ARG A 101 -5.79 5.22 -12.97
CA ARG A 101 -5.00 4.32 -13.81
C ARG A 101 -4.16 3.42 -12.93
N GLY A 102 -3.99 2.17 -13.33
CA GLY A 102 -3.24 1.17 -12.59
C GLY A 102 -2.20 0.46 -13.44
N VAL A 103 -1.13 0.01 -12.78
CA VAL A 103 -0.12 -0.86 -13.38
C VAL A 103 0.53 -1.73 -12.29
N GLU A 104 0.92 -2.96 -12.65
CA GLU A 104 1.72 -3.79 -11.76
C GLU A 104 3.18 -3.35 -11.78
N ILE A 105 3.81 -3.34 -10.61
CA ILE A 105 5.24 -3.11 -10.45
C ILE A 105 5.89 -4.26 -9.69
N ALA A 106 7.13 -4.57 -10.02
CA ALA A 106 7.90 -5.66 -9.41
C ALA A 106 9.40 -5.33 -9.45
N PRO A 107 10.27 -6.12 -8.78
CA PRO A 107 11.71 -6.06 -9.03
C PRO A 107 12.00 -6.40 -10.50
N LEU A 108 13.20 -6.06 -10.99
CA LEU A 108 13.61 -6.48 -12.32
C LEU A 108 13.50 -8.00 -12.49
N SER A 109 13.20 -8.42 -13.71
CA SER A 109 12.96 -9.84 -14.02
C SER A 109 14.14 -10.74 -13.65
N GLU A 110 15.38 -10.23 -13.76
CA GLU A 110 16.59 -10.94 -13.35
C GLU A 110 16.75 -11.13 -11.82
N PHE A 111 16.03 -10.34 -11.02
CA PHE A 111 16.12 -10.34 -9.56
C PHE A 111 14.92 -11.00 -8.86
N THR A 112 13.92 -11.47 -9.59
CA THR A 112 12.67 -12.02 -9.01
C THR A 112 12.92 -13.10 -7.93
N ASN A 113 13.97 -13.91 -8.07
CA ASN A 113 14.30 -14.98 -7.13
C ASN A 113 15.40 -14.60 -6.11
N THR A 114 16.11 -13.50 -6.31
CA THR A 114 17.27 -13.10 -5.49
C THR A 114 16.92 -11.95 -4.56
N TYR A 115 16.20 -10.97 -5.07
CA TYR A 115 15.72 -9.80 -4.34
C TYR A 115 14.20 -9.70 -4.54
N PRO A 116 13.42 -10.46 -3.75
CA PRO A 116 11.97 -10.36 -3.82
C PRO A 116 11.52 -8.94 -3.45
N LEU A 117 10.34 -8.55 -3.96
CA LEU A 117 9.76 -7.25 -3.64
C LEU A 117 9.61 -7.09 -2.12
N SER A 118 10.19 -6.02 -1.57
CA SER A 118 10.01 -5.70 -0.16
C SER A 118 8.83 -4.77 0.01
N VAL A 119 7.87 -5.15 0.85
CA VAL A 119 6.70 -4.34 1.18
C VAL A 119 6.65 -4.18 2.69
N GLN A 120 6.84 -2.96 3.18
CA GLN A 120 6.98 -2.67 4.61
C GLN A 120 6.03 -1.54 5.04
N LEU A 121 5.66 -1.54 6.32
CA LEU A 121 4.82 -0.51 6.92
C LEU A 121 5.70 0.36 7.83
N SER A 122 5.76 1.66 7.53
CA SER A 122 6.42 2.69 8.34
C SER A 122 7.93 2.51 8.56
N HIS A 123 8.55 1.57 7.85
CA HIS A 123 9.97 1.19 7.94
C HIS A 123 10.54 0.88 6.55
N ALA A 124 11.87 0.76 6.46
CA ALA A 124 12.62 0.47 5.24
C ALA A 124 13.83 -0.45 5.54
N ASP A 125 13.63 -1.49 6.35
CA ASP A 125 14.69 -2.36 6.84
C ASP A 125 15.46 -3.03 5.69
N GLY A 126 16.79 -2.82 5.64
CA GLY A 126 17.66 -3.31 4.57
C GLY A 126 17.65 -2.44 3.30
N PHE A 127 16.95 -1.31 3.33
CA PHE A 127 16.84 -0.34 2.23
C PHE A 127 17.11 1.09 2.73
N LYS A 128 17.20 2.02 1.78
CA LYS A 128 17.38 3.43 2.10
C LYS A 128 16.06 4.03 2.59
N THR A 129 16.10 4.68 3.74
CA THR A 129 14.96 5.40 4.32
C THR A 129 14.45 6.48 3.36
N PRO A 130 13.13 6.57 3.14
CA PRO A 130 12.51 7.64 2.37
C PRO A 130 12.87 9.05 2.87
N LEU A 131 12.98 10.02 1.96
CA LEU A 131 13.20 11.42 2.32
C LEU A 131 12.02 12.01 3.10
N ASN A 132 10.81 11.60 2.73
CA ASN A 132 9.57 12.02 3.40
C ASN A 132 9.12 11.07 4.53
N ALA A 133 10.04 10.25 5.09
CA ALA A 133 9.72 9.27 6.15
C ALA A 133 9.11 9.87 7.43
N ALA A 134 9.20 11.19 7.65
CA ALA A 134 8.51 11.86 8.76
C ALA A 134 6.98 11.94 8.58
N MET A 135 6.45 11.74 7.36
CA MET A 135 5.02 11.81 7.01
C MET A 135 4.24 10.53 7.34
N GLN A 136 4.58 9.88 8.45
CA GLN A 136 4.05 8.59 8.88
C GLN A 136 2.50 8.55 9.02
N PRO A 137 1.90 7.35 8.95
CA PRO A 137 2.49 6.10 8.45
C PRO A 137 2.73 6.12 6.93
N TYR A 138 3.58 5.21 6.44
CA TYR A 138 3.77 5.00 5.01
C TYR A 138 3.89 3.53 4.63
N ILE A 139 3.61 3.22 3.36
CA ILE A 139 3.90 1.92 2.75
C ILE A 139 5.17 2.07 1.93
N TYR A 140 6.18 1.25 2.23
CA TYR A 140 7.44 1.20 1.50
C TYR A 140 7.43 0.02 0.52
N ILE A 141 7.81 0.28 -0.72
CA ILE A 141 7.97 -0.74 -1.78
C ILE A 141 9.41 -0.68 -2.26
N GLY A 142 10.24 -1.61 -1.78
CA GLY A 142 11.67 -1.70 -2.11
C GLY A 142 11.95 -2.73 -3.21
N PHE A 143 12.75 -2.34 -4.20
CA PHE A 143 13.10 -3.22 -5.33
C PHE A 143 14.48 -3.86 -5.20
N LEU A 144 15.47 -3.13 -4.67
CA LEU A 144 16.84 -3.62 -4.46
C LEU A 144 17.38 -3.19 -3.08
N PRO A 145 17.98 -4.10 -2.29
CA PRO A 145 18.52 -3.76 -0.98
C PRO A 145 19.76 -2.87 -1.08
N GLU A 146 20.07 -2.10 -0.03
CA GLU A 146 21.22 -1.18 -0.03
C GLU A 146 22.54 -1.90 -0.34
N SER A 147 22.68 -3.15 0.13
CA SER A 147 23.88 -3.97 -0.06
C SER A 147 24.21 -4.27 -1.53
N TYR A 148 23.23 -4.13 -2.44
CA TYR A 148 23.43 -4.35 -3.87
C TYR A 148 24.04 -3.13 -4.57
N ALA A 149 23.85 -1.93 -4.01
CA ALA A 149 24.21 -0.70 -4.69
C ALA A 149 25.73 -0.51 -4.80
N LYS A 150 26.21 -0.38 -6.03
CA LYS A 150 27.59 -0.04 -6.36
C LYS A 150 27.58 0.80 -7.63
N SER A 151 28.61 1.61 -7.83
CA SER A 151 28.82 2.27 -9.11
C SER A 151 28.86 1.23 -10.22
N THR A 152 28.30 1.60 -11.36
CA THR A 152 28.12 0.82 -12.59
C THR A 152 27.19 -0.39 -12.50
N THR A 153 26.51 -0.65 -11.36
CA THR A 153 25.52 -1.73 -11.32
C THR A 153 24.23 -1.34 -12.04
N LYS A 154 23.66 -2.31 -12.76
CA LYS A 154 22.33 -2.19 -13.36
C LYS A 154 21.28 -2.23 -12.25
N GLN A 155 20.39 -1.24 -12.26
CA GLN A 155 19.30 -1.08 -11.30
C GLN A 155 18.02 -0.69 -12.03
N GLY A 156 16.88 -0.81 -11.35
CA GLY A 156 15.59 -0.50 -11.92
C GLY A 156 14.48 -1.35 -11.32
N TYR A 157 13.39 -1.44 -12.05
CA TYR A 157 12.18 -2.17 -11.64
C TYR A 157 11.35 -2.51 -12.87
N GLN A 158 10.41 -3.44 -12.70
CA GLN A 158 9.47 -3.81 -13.73
C GLN A 158 8.20 -2.96 -13.64
N VAL A 159 7.66 -2.56 -14.79
CA VAL A 159 6.35 -1.91 -14.93
C VAL A 159 5.55 -2.64 -15.98
N GLY A 160 4.43 -3.26 -15.57
CA GLY A 160 3.52 -3.96 -16.47
C GLY A 160 4.20 -5.08 -17.26
N GLY A 161 5.13 -5.80 -16.65
CA GLY A 161 5.88 -6.87 -17.31
C GLY A 161 7.18 -6.43 -18.00
N VAL A 162 7.44 -5.12 -18.11
CA VAL A 162 8.61 -4.59 -18.84
C VAL A 162 9.64 -4.04 -17.87
N ASP A 163 10.90 -4.44 -18.03
CA ASP A 163 12.02 -3.94 -17.23
C ASP A 163 12.41 -2.51 -17.65
N TYR A 164 12.39 -1.57 -16.70
CA TYR A 164 12.94 -0.22 -16.86
C TYR A 164 14.20 -0.12 -16.04
N THR A 165 15.32 0.18 -16.69
CA THR A 165 16.65 0.03 -16.10
C THR A 165 17.51 1.26 -16.31
N PHE A 166 18.47 1.45 -15.42
CA PHE A 166 19.53 2.44 -15.55
C PHE A 166 20.83 1.89 -14.95
N THR A 167 21.94 2.56 -15.25
CA THR A 167 23.24 2.27 -14.64
C THR A 167 23.47 3.21 -13.47
N ASN A 168 23.67 2.67 -12.28
CA ASN A 168 24.00 3.47 -11.11
C ASN A 168 25.37 4.14 -11.29
N CYS A 169 25.45 5.46 -11.17
CA CYS A 169 26.67 6.20 -11.47
C CYS A 169 27.54 6.50 -10.23
N ASP A 170 26.98 6.48 -9.02
CA ASP A 170 27.63 6.97 -7.80
C ASP A 170 27.53 6.02 -6.58
N SER A 171 27.02 4.81 -6.77
CA SER A 171 26.75 3.80 -5.72
C SER A 171 25.60 4.14 -4.78
N ASN A 172 24.76 5.14 -5.09
CA ASN A 172 23.65 5.52 -4.22
C ASN A 172 22.59 4.40 -4.16
N PRO A 173 22.15 3.98 -2.95
CA PRO A 173 21.33 2.79 -2.77
C PRO A 173 19.82 2.97 -2.91
N ASN A 174 19.33 4.15 -3.26
CA ASN A 174 17.88 4.36 -3.36
C ASN A 174 17.28 3.47 -4.46
N SER A 175 16.28 2.66 -4.11
CA SER A 175 15.54 1.81 -5.05
C SER A 175 14.16 1.47 -4.50
N TYR A 176 13.24 2.46 -4.53
CA TYR A 176 11.91 2.30 -3.95
C TYR A 176 10.85 3.24 -4.51
N LEU A 177 9.60 2.90 -4.19
CA LEU A 177 8.42 3.77 -4.17
C LEU A 177 7.82 3.75 -2.76
N ALA A 178 7.53 4.90 -2.17
CA ALA A 178 6.93 5.03 -0.85
C ALA A 178 5.65 5.87 -0.91
N LEU A 179 4.61 5.45 -0.17
CA LEU A 179 3.28 6.06 -0.15
C LEU A 179 2.92 6.49 1.28
N PHE A 180 2.72 7.79 1.49
CA PHE A 180 2.56 8.43 2.80
C PHE A 180 1.13 8.90 3.03
N THR A 181 0.60 8.69 4.24
CA THR A 181 -0.69 9.29 4.62
C THR A 181 -0.64 10.80 4.73
N ASN A 182 0.54 11.35 5.08
CA ASN A 182 0.78 12.78 5.27
C ASN A 182 -0.36 13.48 6.05
N PRO A 183 -0.68 13.04 7.28
CA PRO A 183 -1.88 13.49 8.00
C PRO A 183 -1.86 14.98 8.33
N SER A 184 -0.67 15.57 8.46
CA SER A 184 -0.47 17.00 8.69
C SER A 184 -0.57 17.85 7.42
N ASN A 185 -0.76 17.23 6.24
CA ASN A 185 -0.66 17.89 4.93
C ASN A 185 0.61 18.74 4.81
N GLY A 186 1.74 18.20 5.29
CA GLY A 186 3.02 18.87 5.23
C GLY A 186 3.52 18.96 3.79
N PRO A 187 4.35 19.96 3.46
CA PRO A 187 4.98 20.03 2.15
C PRO A 187 5.93 18.84 1.97
N LEU A 188 5.86 18.19 0.81
CA LEU A 188 6.81 17.15 0.43
C LEU A 188 8.20 17.76 0.28
N ASN A 189 9.21 17.08 0.81
CA ASN A 189 10.60 17.33 0.44
C ASN A 189 10.74 17.02 -1.05
N ASP A 190 10.91 18.07 -1.84
CA ASP A 190 11.18 17.99 -3.26
C ASP A 190 12.54 18.64 -3.54
N TYR A 191 13.60 17.82 -3.56
CA TYR A 191 14.95 18.31 -3.84
C TYR A 191 15.15 18.62 -5.34
N TYR A 192 14.28 18.11 -6.22
CA TYR A 192 14.40 18.25 -7.67
C TYR A 192 13.23 19.04 -8.27
N THR A 193 13.19 20.33 -7.95
CA THR A 193 12.42 21.27 -8.77
C THR A 193 13.09 21.41 -10.15
N ARG A 194 12.61 20.61 -11.12
CA ARG A 194 12.75 20.76 -12.59
C ARG A 194 13.90 20.05 -13.35
N CYS A 195 14.82 19.30 -12.75
CA CYS A 195 15.62 18.35 -13.54
C CYS A 195 15.31 16.91 -13.14
N CYS A 196 15.49 16.02 -14.10
CA CYS A 196 15.75 14.60 -13.82
C CYS A 196 14.51 13.70 -13.63
N MET A 197 13.31 14.16 -14.05
CA MET A 197 12.20 13.24 -14.37
C MET A 197 12.61 12.39 -15.58
N SER A 198 13.02 11.16 -15.30
CA SER A 198 13.36 10.17 -16.33
C SER A 198 12.13 9.33 -16.68
N ASP A 199 12.18 8.69 -17.85
CA ASP A 199 11.19 7.67 -18.23
C ASP A 199 11.14 6.55 -17.19
N LEU A 200 12.25 6.25 -16.51
CA LEU A 200 12.33 5.25 -15.44
C LEU A 200 11.39 5.59 -14.28
N VAL A 201 11.55 6.75 -13.64
CA VAL A 201 10.77 7.11 -12.43
C VAL A 201 9.32 7.50 -12.73
N SER A 202 9.00 7.78 -14.00
CA SER A 202 7.64 8.09 -14.46
C SER A 202 6.93 6.92 -15.14
N ALA A 203 7.62 5.79 -15.41
CA ALA A 203 7.07 4.66 -16.17
C ALA A 203 5.77 4.12 -15.56
N TRP A 204 5.70 3.97 -14.24
CA TRP A 204 4.49 3.47 -13.58
C TRP A 204 3.27 4.40 -13.73
N ILE A 205 3.47 5.69 -14.03
CA ILE A 205 2.39 6.62 -14.37
C ILE A 205 2.07 6.54 -15.86
N THR A 206 3.10 6.64 -16.71
CA THR A 206 2.93 6.78 -18.16
C THR A 206 2.49 5.50 -18.85
N LYS A 207 2.77 4.32 -18.28
CA LYS A 207 2.40 3.00 -18.81
C LYS A 207 1.14 2.42 -18.17
N ALA A 208 0.54 3.12 -17.21
CA ALA A 208 -0.68 2.66 -16.58
C ALA A 208 -1.90 2.74 -17.49
N THR A 209 -2.75 1.72 -17.39
CA THR A 209 -4.02 1.65 -18.11
C THR A 209 -5.15 2.23 -17.28
N VAL A 210 -6.16 2.79 -17.95
CA VAL A 210 -7.36 3.30 -17.28
C VAL A 210 -8.05 2.17 -16.54
N THR A 211 -8.32 2.39 -15.25
CA THR A 211 -9.12 1.50 -14.42
C THR A 211 -10.59 1.60 -14.84
N PRO A 212 -11.35 0.50 -14.95
CA PRO A 212 -12.78 0.61 -15.21
C PRO A 212 -13.55 1.13 -13.98
N LEU A 213 -14.67 1.84 -14.20
CA LEU A 213 -15.43 2.51 -13.13
C LEU A 213 -15.82 1.62 -11.94
N PRO A 214 -16.25 0.35 -12.10
CA PRO A 214 -16.58 -0.52 -10.96
C PRO A 214 -15.41 -0.79 -10.01
N HIS A 215 -14.18 -0.54 -10.46
CA HIS A 215 -12.96 -0.75 -9.70
C HIS A 215 -12.37 0.57 -9.18
N TYR A 216 -13.09 1.70 -9.30
CA TYR A 216 -12.59 2.98 -8.78
C TYR A 216 -12.52 2.99 -7.26
N LEU A 217 -11.34 3.37 -6.75
CA LEU A 217 -11.15 3.57 -5.33
C LEU A 217 -11.70 4.93 -4.90
N PRO A 218 -12.34 5.02 -3.73
CA PRO A 218 -12.60 6.30 -3.08
C PRO A 218 -11.31 7.10 -2.80
N LYS A 219 -11.43 8.43 -2.62
CA LYS A 219 -10.27 9.31 -2.39
C LYS A 219 -9.42 8.87 -1.18
N LYS A 220 -10.05 8.33 -0.13
CA LYS A 220 -9.37 7.93 1.13
C LYS A 220 -8.36 6.78 1.01
N TYR A 221 -8.21 6.19 -0.18
CA TYR A 221 -7.21 5.15 -0.47
C TYR A 221 -5.98 5.69 -1.20
N PHE A 222 -5.97 6.98 -1.56
CA PHE A 222 -4.85 7.62 -2.24
C PHE A 222 -3.99 8.42 -1.25
N TYR A 223 -2.70 8.21 -1.37
CA TYR A 223 -1.62 8.72 -0.54
C TYR A 223 -0.76 9.70 -1.33
N ASP A 224 -0.03 10.55 -0.61
CA ASP A 224 1.14 11.18 -1.19
C ASP A 224 2.20 10.12 -1.49
N PHE A 225 3.10 10.39 -2.42
CA PHE A 225 4.16 9.44 -2.73
C PHE A 225 5.48 10.13 -3.05
N GLU A 226 6.54 9.35 -2.91
CA GLU A 226 7.84 9.63 -3.50
C GLU A 226 8.41 8.34 -4.11
N MET A 227 9.19 8.48 -5.16
CA MET A 227 9.95 7.40 -5.77
C MET A 227 11.38 7.87 -5.98
N HIS A 228 12.34 7.06 -5.54
CA HIS A 228 13.75 7.39 -5.65
C HIS A 228 14.53 6.21 -6.21
N MET A 229 15.18 6.45 -7.34
CA MET A 229 16.16 5.59 -7.97
C MET A 229 17.51 6.28 -7.90
N GLY A 230 18.41 5.74 -7.09
CA GLY A 230 19.66 6.38 -6.69
C GLY A 230 20.59 6.69 -7.86
N GLY A 231 21.53 7.60 -7.61
CA GLY A 231 22.54 7.98 -8.59
C GLY A 231 21.92 8.69 -9.76
N CYS A 232 21.95 8.04 -10.92
CA CYS A 232 21.44 8.61 -12.17
C CYS A 232 20.01 8.15 -12.50
N GLY A 233 19.32 7.47 -11.58
CA GLY A 233 17.97 6.93 -11.80
C GLY A 233 16.87 7.99 -11.73
N GLY A 234 16.96 8.90 -10.76
CA GLY A 234 16.06 10.05 -10.60
C GLY A 234 15.19 9.99 -9.35
N TYR A 235 14.46 11.07 -9.12
CA TYR A 235 13.56 11.25 -7.98
C TYR A 235 12.29 11.96 -8.44
N VAL A 236 11.14 11.48 -7.96
CA VAL A 236 9.84 12.15 -8.15
C VAL A 236 9.01 12.05 -6.89
N SER A 237 8.07 12.99 -6.73
CA SER A 237 7.06 12.97 -5.68
C SER A 237 5.68 13.27 -6.27
N THR A 238 4.62 13.30 -5.45
CA THR A 238 3.28 13.73 -5.89
C THR A 238 3.35 15.06 -6.66
N GLY A 239 4.14 16.03 -6.15
CA GLY A 239 4.29 17.37 -6.73
C GLY A 239 4.93 17.40 -8.12
N SER A 240 5.66 16.34 -8.50
CA SER A 240 6.29 16.23 -9.82
C SER A 240 5.27 16.02 -10.96
N PHE A 241 4.02 15.66 -10.64
CA PHE A 241 2.99 15.31 -11.62
C PHE A 241 1.75 16.21 -11.46
N PRO A 242 1.61 17.30 -12.24
CA PRO A 242 0.56 18.30 -12.04
C PRO A 242 -0.88 17.77 -12.13
N THR A 243 -1.08 16.66 -12.82
CA THR A 243 -2.39 16.04 -13.04
C THR A 243 -2.67 14.90 -12.07
N VAL A 244 -1.69 14.44 -11.30
CA VAL A 244 -1.84 13.32 -10.36
C VAL A 244 -2.03 13.86 -8.95
N THR A 245 -3.03 13.32 -8.26
CA THR A 245 -3.48 13.78 -6.93
C THR A 245 -3.12 12.80 -5.80
N GLY A 246 -2.46 11.69 -6.12
CA GLY A 246 -2.03 10.67 -5.18
C GLY A 246 -1.97 9.28 -5.80
N ALA A 247 -1.41 8.33 -5.05
CA ALA A 247 -1.24 6.94 -5.43
C ALA A 247 -1.79 5.99 -4.35
N ALA A 248 -2.18 4.79 -4.75
CA ALA A 248 -2.68 3.73 -3.89
C ALA A 248 -1.94 2.44 -4.26
N VAL A 249 -1.69 1.57 -3.30
CA VAL A 249 -1.09 0.26 -3.52
C VAL A 249 -2.11 -0.84 -3.24
N GLY A 250 -2.26 -1.74 -4.21
CA GLY A 250 -3.12 -2.90 -4.13
C GLY A 250 -2.29 -4.15 -3.85
N PHE A 251 -2.59 -4.80 -2.74
CA PHE A 251 -1.94 -6.01 -2.27
C PHE A 251 -2.61 -7.23 -2.88
N LYS A 252 -1.90 -7.96 -3.75
CA LYS A 252 -2.47 -9.04 -4.57
C LYS A 252 -2.72 -10.31 -3.75
N PHE A 253 -3.91 -10.87 -3.88
CA PHE A 253 -4.22 -12.22 -3.40
C PHE A 253 -4.75 -13.07 -4.56
N VAL A 254 -4.53 -14.38 -4.46
CA VAL A 254 -5.08 -15.39 -5.37
C VAL A 254 -6.15 -16.18 -4.63
N ALA A 255 -7.24 -16.54 -5.29
CA ALA A 255 -8.30 -17.37 -4.73
C ALA A 255 -7.78 -18.76 -4.33
#